data_AF-A0A8C8EPL7-F1
#
_entry.id   AF-A0A8C8EPL7-F1
#
_cell.length_a   1.000
_cell.length_b   1.000
_cell.length_c   1.000
_cell.angle_alpha   90.00
_cell.angle_beta   90.00
_cell.angle_gamma   90.00
#
_symmetry.space_group_name_H-M   'P 1'
#
loop_
_entity.id
_entity.type
_entity.pdbx_description
1 polymer ?
#
loop_
_entity_poly.entity_id
_entity_poly.type
_entity_poly.pdbx_seq_one_letter_code
_entity_poly.pdbx_strand_id
1 'polypeptide(L)'
;MFRPGLVLFYHICRRYCLSTVDSQHKMTLQWTVVAIFLYVEIAVILILCLPFISAKRWRSLFNLSIWNWFAPYWNRGFFTMILILIILFCDALREVRKYSNAEPMGEAKLNPNLFDHLHMKLFRAQRNLYISGFSLFLWLVMRRVVTLINHVAVATVTGTSLQTQAESANQAAKKYQEDNLLLKQALLDEEKNTTAGKRLLRKEAEKLMEELKTAEDAVRKSNAEVEAMKRQANGLTKEYDRLLTKHNELQNLQAGAGDKKEQ
;
A
#
# COMPACT_ATOMS: atom_id res chain seq x y z
N MET A 1 31.09 39.92 -0.04
CA MET A 1 31.03 39.07 1.17
C MET A 1 31.71 37.74 0.89
N PHE A 2 33.05 37.71 0.92
CA PHE A 2 33.84 36.51 0.60
C PHE A 2 33.86 35.56 1.79
N ARG A 3 33.52 34.28 1.55
CA ARG A 3 33.42 33.24 2.59
C ARG A 3 34.77 33.06 3.32
N PRO A 4 34.79 33.03 4.66
CA PRO A 4 36.01 32.89 5.46
C PRO A 4 36.84 31.62 5.17
N GLY A 5 36.23 30.59 4.58
CA GLY A 5 36.94 29.36 4.19
C GLY A 5 37.97 29.54 3.07
N LEU A 6 37.80 30.50 2.16
CA LEU A 6 38.72 30.69 1.02
C LEU A 6 40.05 31.36 1.45
N VAL A 7 39.98 32.26 2.43
CA VAL A 7 41.14 32.98 2.97
C VAL A 7 41.99 32.05 3.84
N LEU A 8 41.34 31.19 4.62
CA LEU A 8 42.02 30.14 5.38
C LEU A 8 42.73 29.15 4.44
N PHE A 9 42.09 28.78 3.33
CA PHE A 9 42.70 27.92 2.30
C PHE A 9 43.95 28.56 1.67
N TYR A 10 43.91 29.85 1.34
CA TYR A 10 45.05 30.57 0.79
C TYR A 10 46.23 30.65 1.77
N HIS A 11 45.96 30.97 3.04
CA HIS A 11 47.00 31.03 4.07
C HIS A 11 47.62 29.66 4.39
N ILE A 12 46.80 28.60 4.43
CA ILE A 12 47.30 27.22 4.61
C ILE A 12 48.15 26.81 3.41
N CYS A 13 47.70 27.08 2.17
CA CYS A 13 48.49 26.83 0.97
C CYS A 13 49.83 27.55 0.98
N ARG A 14 49.86 28.83 1.39
CA ARG A 14 51.10 29.62 1.45
C ARG A 14 52.08 29.10 2.51
N ARG A 15 51.59 28.65 3.66
CA ARG A 15 52.42 28.06 4.74
C ARG A 15 52.96 26.68 4.36
N TYR A 16 52.13 25.84 3.74
CA TYR A 16 52.57 24.53 3.22
C TYR A 16 53.61 24.68 2.10
N CYS A 17 53.45 25.68 1.22
CA CYS A 17 54.37 25.96 0.12
C CYS A 17 55.78 26.39 0.60
N LEU A 18 55.92 26.93 1.82
CA LEU A 18 57.21 27.25 2.41
C LEU A 18 57.88 26.04 3.10
N SER A 19 57.10 25.08 3.59
CA SER A 19 57.65 23.87 4.24
C SER A 19 58.06 22.76 3.27
N THR A 20 57.58 22.75 2.02
CA THR A 20 57.86 21.68 1.05
C THR A 20 59.26 21.74 0.41
N VAL A 21 60.03 22.81 0.64
CA VAL A 21 61.39 22.96 0.09
C VAL A 21 62.41 22.05 0.80
N ASP A 22 62.11 21.53 2.00
CA ASP A 22 63.09 20.87 2.89
C ASP A 22 63.01 19.32 2.94
N SER A 23 62.21 18.68 2.08
CA SER A 23 61.87 17.26 2.25
C SER A 23 62.11 16.43 1.00
N GLN A 24 63.34 15.98 0.75
CA GLN A 24 63.62 14.96 -0.28
C GLN A 24 63.70 13.52 0.28
N HIS A 25 63.97 13.33 1.58
CA HIS A 25 63.95 12.00 2.23
C HIS A 25 62.56 11.57 2.77
N LYS A 26 61.67 12.54 3.05
CA LYS A 26 60.25 12.27 3.43
C LYS A 26 59.35 11.92 2.24
N MET A 27 59.85 12.04 1.01
CA MET A 27 59.05 11.87 -0.21
C MET A 27 58.50 10.46 -0.37
N THR A 28 59.24 9.39 -0.07
CA THR A 28 58.72 8.02 -0.29
C THR A 28 57.59 7.62 0.64
N LEU A 29 57.68 7.93 1.94
CA LEU A 29 56.68 7.52 2.94
C LEU A 29 55.33 8.22 2.72
N GLN A 30 55.31 9.52 2.41
CA GLN A 30 54.07 10.25 2.14
C GLN A 30 53.33 9.66 0.96
N TRP A 31 54.04 9.39 -0.16
CA TRP A 31 53.42 8.81 -1.35
C TRP A 31 53.02 7.34 -1.15
N THR A 32 53.70 6.58 -0.30
CA THR A 32 53.27 5.23 0.10
C THR A 32 51.94 5.25 0.86
N VAL A 33 51.73 6.19 1.79
CA VAL A 33 50.44 6.32 2.51
C VAL A 33 49.31 6.63 1.54
N VAL A 34 49.54 7.52 0.57
CA VAL A 34 48.55 7.87 -0.47
C VAL A 34 48.27 6.67 -1.37
N ALA A 35 49.29 5.88 -1.71
CA ALA A 35 49.12 4.65 -2.48
C ALA A 35 48.31 3.58 -1.73
N ILE A 36 48.56 3.40 -0.43
CA ILE A 36 47.75 2.50 0.42
C ILE A 36 46.29 2.97 0.43
N PHE A 37 46.06 4.27 0.61
CA PHE A 37 44.72 4.84 0.57
C PHE A 37 44.02 4.57 -0.77
N LEU A 38 44.72 4.77 -1.90
CA LEU A 38 44.22 4.43 -3.23
C LEU A 38 43.82 2.94 -3.34
N TYR A 39 44.66 2.02 -2.85
CA TYR A 39 44.34 0.58 -2.90
C TYR A 39 43.11 0.23 -2.06
N VAL A 40 42.96 0.87 -0.89
CA VAL A 40 41.76 0.73 -0.07
C VAL A 40 40.53 1.25 -0.81
N GLU A 41 40.62 2.41 -1.46
CA GLU A 41 39.51 2.95 -2.28
C GLU A 41 39.10 1.99 -3.39
N ILE A 42 40.08 1.44 -4.12
CA ILE A 42 39.84 0.45 -5.19
C ILE A 42 39.15 -0.79 -4.61
N ALA A 43 39.67 -1.36 -3.52
CA ALA A 43 39.09 -2.53 -2.89
C ALA A 43 37.64 -2.28 -2.43
N VAL A 44 37.38 -1.13 -1.80
CA VAL A 44 36.05 -0.72 -1.36
C VAL A 44 35.11 -0.56 -2.56
N ILE A 45 35.51 0.14 -3.62
CA ILE A 45 34.70 0.32 -4.82
C ILE A 45 34.41 -1.01 -5.50
N LEU A 46 35.40 -1.92 -5.60
CA LEU A 46 35.18 -3.26 -6.12
C LEU A 46 34.14 -4.01 -5.30
N ILE A 47 34.26 -4.00 -3.97
CA ILE A 47 33.27 -4.63 -3.07
C ILE A 47 31.89 -4.01 -3.25
N LEU A 48 31.78 -2.68 -3.41
CA LEU A 48 30.51 -1.98 -3.62
C LEU A 48 29.90 -2.25 -5.00
N CYS A 49 30.72 -2.43 -6.03
CA CYS A 49 30.29 -2.72 -7.40
C CYS A 49 29.93 -4.20 -7.60
N LEU A 50 30.34 -5.10 -6.70
CA LEU A 50 29.98 -6.51 -6.80
C LEU A 50 28.46 -6.67 -6.63
N PRO A 51 27.76 -7.28 -7.62
CA PRO A 51 26.31 -7.52 -7.54
C PRO A 51 25.92 -8.54 -6.46
N PHE A 52 26.89 -9.11 -5.74
CA PHE A 52 26.68 -10.14 -4.72
C PHE A 52 25.93 -9.62 -3.48
N ILE A 53 25.99 -8.32 -3.20
CA ILE A 53 25.36 -7.70 -2.04
C ILE A 53 24.08 -6.98 -2.51
N SER A 54 22.94 -7.67 -2.40
CA SER A 54 21.61 -7.11 -2.69
C SER A 54 21.38 -5.77 -1.97
N ALA A 55 20.65 -4.84 -2.61
CA ALA A 55 20.27 -3.54 -2.04
C ALA A 55 19.63 -3.64 -0.64
N LYS A 56 18.95 -4.76 -0.32
CA LYS A 56 18.42 -5.03 1.02
C LYS A 56 19.51 -5.25 2.08
N ARG A 57 20.65 -5.86 1.71
CA ARG A 57 21.79 -6.08 2.63
C ARG A 57 22.54 -4.78 2.89
N TRP A 58 22.73 -3.96 1.85
CA TRP A 58 23.29 -2.61 2.01
C TRP A 58 22.42 -1.75 2.93
N ARG A 59 21.09 -1.79 2.80
CA ARG A 59 20.16 -1.14 3.74
C ARG A 59 20.41 -1.59 5.18
N SER A 60 20.58 -2.89 5.41
CA SER A 60 20.85 -3.42 6.75
C SER A 60 22.18 -2.91 7.30
N LEU A 61 23.24 -2.89 6.49
CA LEU A 61 24.56 -2.35 6.87
C LEU A 61 24.53 -0.84 7.14
N PHE A 62 23.84 -0.07 6.29
CA PHE A 62 23.66 1.38 6.48
C PHE A 62 22.70 1.73 7.64
N ASN A 63 21.84 0.80 8.04
CA ASN A 63 20.96 0.93 9.20
C ASN A 63 21.56 0.29 10.47
N LEU A 64 22.78 -0.26 10.40
CA LEU A 64 23.49 -0.64 11.63
C LEU A 64 23.75 0.62 12.45
N SER A 65 23.59 0.50 13.77
CA SER A 65 23.79 1.60 14.73
C SER A 65 25.15 2.31 14.54
N ILE A 66 26.16 1.56 14.09
CA ILE A 66 27.50 2.04 13.75
C ILE A 66 27.45 3.12 12.66
N TRP A 67 26.72 2.89 11.57
CA TRP A 67 26.64 3.86 10.48
C TRP A 67 25.90 5.13 10.91
N ASN A 68 24.87 5.00 11.74
CA ASN A 68 24.11 6.14 12.24
C ASN A 68 24.94 7.03 13.19
N TRP A 69 25.87 6.42 13.94
CA TRP A 69 26.86 7.15 14.75
C TRP A 69 27.94 7.84 13.90
N PHE A 70 28.36 7.22 12.78
CA PHE A 70 29.36 7.79 11.87
C PHE A 70 28.79 8.85 10.90
N ALA A 71 27.52 8.76 10.51
CA ALA A 71 26.85 9.64 9.56
C ALA A 71 27.00 11.15 9.83
N PRO A 72 26.84 11.67 11.08
CA PRO A 72 26.99 13.10 11.34
C PRO A 72 28.43 13.60 11.13
N TYR A 73 29.43 12.76 11.40
CA TYR A 73 30.84 13.09 11.22
C TYR A 73 31.30 12.89 9.77
N TRP A 74 30.64 12.00 9.03
CA TRP A 74 31.02 11.63 7.67
C TRP A 74 31.06 12.83 6.72
N ASN A 75 30.06 13.72 6.75
CA ASN A 75 30.05 14.91 5.89
C ASN A 75 31.22 15.85 6.17
N ARG A 76 31.55 16.08 7.45
CA ARG A 76 32.67 16.96 7.83
C ARG A 76 34.02 16.33 7.48
N GLY A 77 34.20 15.04 7.78
CA GLY A 77 35.39 14.27 7.40
C GLY A 77 35.59 14.15 5.89
N PHE A 78 34.49 14.02 5.14
CA PHE A 78 34.50 13.94 3.68
C PHE A 78 35.06 15.22 3.05
N PHE A 79 34.58 16.40 3.48
CA PHE A 79 35.08 17.68 2.95
C PHE A 79 36.52 17.96 3.35
N THR A 80 36.97 17.49 4.52
CA THR A 80 38.37 17.61 4.91
C THR A 80 39.26 16.68 4.09
N MET A 81 38.83 15.44 3.80
CA MET A 81 39.61 14.49 3.01
C MET A 81 39.74 14.91 1.54
N ILE A 82 38.64 15.33 0.90
CA ILE A 82 38.70 15.85 -0.47
C ILE A 82 39.61 17.09 -0.56
N LEU A 83 39.61 17.95 0.46
CA LEU A 83 40.48 19.14 0.50
C LEU A 83 41.95 18.74 0.54
N ILE A 84 42.31 17.75 1.36
CA ILE A 84 43.68 17.23 1.45
C ILE A 84 44.10 16.60 0.11
N LEU A 85 43.25 15.80 -0.52
CA LEU A 85 43.52 15.20 -1.82
C LEU A 85 43.72 16.26 -2.93
N ILE A 86 42.91 17.32 -2.92
CA ILE A 86 43.06 18.45 -3.86
C ILE A 86 44.41 19.15 -3.64
N ILE A 87 44.79 19.41 -2.38
CA ILE A 87 46.09 20.04 -2.07
C ILE A 87 47.23 19.17 -2.56
N LEU A 88 47.19 17.86 -2.29
CA LEU A 88 48.21 16.91 -2.73
C LEU A 88 48.30 16.81 -4.26
N PHE A 89 47.16 16.81 -4.94
CA PHE A 89 47.10 16.80 -6.40
C PHE A 89 47.67 18.09 -7.00
N CYS A 90 47.34 19.25 -6.41
CA CYS A 90 47.94 20.53 -6.81
C CYS A 90 49.45 20.58 -6.55
N ASP A 91 49.93 19.97 -5.46
CA ASP A 91 51.36 19.85 -5.15
C ASP A 91 52.07 18.99 -6.20
N ALA A 92 51.52 17.82 -6.54
CA ALA A 92 52.05 16.98 -7.61
C ALA A 92 52.03 17.67 -8.98
N LEU A 93 50.97 18.42 -9.31
CA LEU A 93 50.88 19.18 -10.55
C LEU A 93 51.94 20.29 -10.63
N ARG A 94 52.18 20.99 -9.51
CA ARG A 94 53.24 22.00 -9.43
C ARG A 94 54.61 21.35 -9.55
N GLU A 95 54.81 20.20 -8.92
CA GLU A 95 56.07 19.46 -8.98
C GLU A 95 56.38 18.97 -10.41
N VAL A 96 55.39 18.37 -11.09
CA VAL A 96 55.51 17.97 -12.51
C VAL A 96 55.76 19.17 -13.40
N ARG A 97 55.01 20.28 -13.25
CA ARG A 97 55.24 21.50 -14.04
C ARG A 97 56.61 22.13 -13.77
N LYS A 98 57.08 22.10 -12.53
CA LYS A 98 58.41 22.63 -12.14
C LYS A 98 59.53 21.84 -12.81
N TYR A 99 59.44 20.51 -12.85
CA TYR A 99 60.46 19.67 -13.49
C TYR A 99 60.26 19.54 -15.01
N SER A 100 59.05 19.73 -15.53
CA SER A 100 58.74 19.69 -16.97
C SER A 100 59.02 21.00 -17.71
N ASN A 101 58.86 22.16 -17.04
CA ASN A 101 59.19 23.46 -17.61
C ASN A 101 60.64 23.87 -17.33
N ALA A 102 61.32 23.16 -16.43
CA ALA A 102 62.77 23.19 -16.29
C ALA A 102 63.43 22.33 -17.39
N GLU A 103 63.04 22.55 -18.64
CA GLU A 103 63.91 22.23 -19.78
C GLU A 103 65.09 23.23 -19.75
N PRO A 104 66.29 22.81 -20.16
CA PRO A 104 67.55 23.27 -19.59
C PRO A 104 67.93 24.65 -20.12
N MET A 105 67.40 25.71 -19.50
CA MET A 105 67.92 27.05 -19.69
C MET A 105 69.34 27.12 -19.10
N GLY A 106 70.33 26.86 -19.94
CA GLY A 106 71.73 27.20 -19.73
C GLY A 106 72.68 26.05 -19.42
N GLU A 107 72.39 25.21 -18.42
CA GLU A 107 73.46 24.44 -17.75
C GLU A 107 73.44 22.91 -17.93
N ALA A 108 72.34 22.28 -18.37
CA ALA A 108 72.28 20.81 -18.46
C ALA A 108 73.05 20.22 -19.66
N LYS A 109 73.47 21.04 -20.62
CA LYS A 109 74.34 20.60 -21.73
C LYS A 109 75.77 20.27 -21.29
N LEU A 110 76.18 20.72 -20.09
CA LEU A 110 77.55 20.60 -19.60
C LEU A 110 77.79 19.38 -18.70
N ASN A 111 76.73 18.72 -18.18
CA ASN A 111 76.87 17.59 -17.26
C ASN A 111 75.81 16.50 -17.53
N PRO A 112 76.16 15.37 -18.19
CA PRO A 112 75.21 14.28 -18.48
C PRO A 112 74.60 13.66 -17.21
N ASN A 113 75.34 13.61 -16.10
CA ASN A 113 74.86 13.09 -14.81
C ASN A 113 73.71 13.92 -14.19
N LEU A 114 73.59 15.20 -14.54
CA LEU A 114 72.54 16.09 -14.01
C LEU A 114 71.23 15.91 -14.78
N PHE A 115 71.33 15.65 -16.09
CA PHE A 115 70.21 15.37 -16.97
C PHE A 115 69.48 14.08 -16.55
N ASP A 116 70.22 13.01 -16.27
CA ASP A 116 69.65 11.75 -15.77
C ASP A 116 68.94 11.91 -14.42
N HIS A 117 69.48 12.74 -13.52
CA HIS A 117 68.87 13.02 -12.22
C HIS A 117 67.58 13.85 -12.35
N LEU A 118 67.50 14.76 -13.33
CA LEU A 118 66.28 15.52 -13.66
C LEU A 118 65.19 14.60 -14.22
N HIS A 119 65.51 13.75 -15.19
CA HIS A 119 64.58 12.76 -15.73
C HIS A 119 64.05 11.83 -14.64
N MET A 120 64.92 11.36 -13.75
CA MET A 120 64.52 10.47 -12.65
C MET A 120 63.58 11.14 -11.63
N LYS A 121 63.70 12.45 -11.42
CA LYS A 121 62.76 13.25 -10.61
C LYS A 121 61.45 13.54 -11.34
N LEU A 122 61.49 13.78 -12.65
CA LEU A 122 60.30 13.99 -13.46
C LEU A 122 59.40 12.74 -13.50
N PHE A 123 59.99 11.55 -13.71
CA PHE A 123 59.24 10.28 -13.65
C PHE A 123 58.62 10.02 -12.26
N ARG A 124 59.33 10.41 -11.19
CA ARG A 124 58.81 10.31 -9.82
C ARG A 124 57.60 11.22 -9.62
N ALA A 125 57.69 12.49 -10.05
CA ALA A 125 56.60 13.45 -9.95
C ALA A 125 55.39 13.04 -10.79
N GLN A 126 55.61 12.49 -12.00
CA GLN A 126 54.56 12.00 -12.89
C GLN A 126 53.79 10.83 -12.27
N ARG A 127 54.47 9.86 -11.65
CA ARG A 127 53.82 8.75 -10.93
C ARG A 127 52.99 9.25 -9.75
N ASN A 128 53.53 10.19 -8.98
CA ASN A 128 52.84 10.77 -7.81
C ASN A 128 51.59 11.56 -8.23
N LEU A 129 51.64 12.23 -9.39
CA LEU A 129 50.49 12.88 -10.00
C LEU A 129 49.39 11.88 -10.36
N TYR A 130 49.74 10.73 -10.94
CA TYR A 130 48.75 9.69 -11.23
C TYR A 130 48.14 9.13 -9.94
N ILE A 131 48.94 8.80 -8.93
CA ILE A 131 48.45 8.25 -7.66
C ILE A 131 47.45 9.21 -6.99
N SER A 132 47.82 10.49 -6.86
CA SER A 132 46.93 11.51 -6.26
C SER A 132 45.69 11.80 -7.13
N GLY A 133 45.84 11.85 -8.45
CA GLY A 133 44.74 12.08 -9.38
C GLY A 133 43.73 10.94 -9.40
N PHE A 134 44.20 9.69 -9.45
CA PHE A 134 43.33 8.51 -9.38
C PHE A 134 42.62 8.42 -8.04
N SER A 135 43.30 8.72 -6.93
CA SER A 135 42.67 8.70 -5.60
C SER A 135 41.57 9.76 -5.49
N LEU A 136 41.83 10.98 -5.96
CA LEU A 136 40.81 12.03 -6.02
C LEU A 136 39.58 11.61 -6.86
N PHE A 137 39.81 10.99 -8.01
CA PHE A 137 38.74 10.50 -8.88
C PHE A 137 37.95 9.37 -8.23
N LEU A 138 38.62 8.35 -7.69
CA LEU A 138 37.98 7.21 -7.04
C LEU A 138 37.21 7.64 -5.78
N TRP A 139 37.70 8.62 -5.02
CA TRP A 139 36.95 9.19 -3.90
C TRP A 139 35.60 9.79 -4.34
N LEU A 140 35.59 10.51 -5.47
CA LEU A 140 34.34 11.06 -6.04
C LEU A 140 33.41 9.95 -6.54
N VAL A 141 33.95 8.92 -7.19
CA VAL A 141 33.20 7.74 -7.63
C VAL A 141 32.59 7.02 -6.42
N MET A 142 33.37 6.77 -5.38
CA MET A 142 32.90 6.13 -4.15
C MET A 142 31.75 6.91 -3.52
N ARG A 143 31.86 8.24 -3.42
CA ARG A 143 30.75 9.10 -2.96
C ARG A 143 29.50 8.91 -3.81
N ARG A 144 29.65 8.94 -5.13
CA ARG A 144 28.53 8.79 -6.08
C ARG A 144 27.87 7.42 -5.92
N VAL A 145 28.66 6.36 -5.81
CA VAL A 145 28.17 4.98 -5.66
C VAL A 145 27.46 4.80 -4.31
N VAL A 146 28.04 5.23 -3.19
CA VAL A 146 27.40 5.16 -1.86
C VAL A 146 26.07 5.91 -1.84
N THR A 147 26.03 7.11 -2.43
CA THR A 147 24.80 7.91 -2.50
C THR A 147 23.75 7.20 -3.36
N LEU A 148 24.15 6.65 -4.51
CA LEU A 148 23.24 5.94 -5.40
C LEU A 148 22.69 4.66 -4.75
N ILE A 149 23.52 3.88 -4.05
CA ILE A 149 23.10 2.69 -3.31
C ILE A 149 22.07 3.07 -2.23
N ASN A 150 22.28 4.18 -1.52
CA ASN A 150 21.31 4.66 -0.53
C ASN A 150 19.97 5.05 -1.18
N HIS A 151 19.99 5.75 -2.31
CA HIS A 151 18.75 6.07 -3.06
C HIS A 151 18.04 4.81 -3.54
N VAL A 152 18.77 3.85 -4.11
CA VAL A 152 18.21 2.57 -4.56
C VAL A 152 17.65 1.77 -3.38
N ALA A 153 18.33 1.72 -2.25
CA ALA A 153 17.86 1.03 -1.05
C ALA A 153 16.57 1.66 -0.49
N VAL A 154 16.47 2.99 -0.46
CA VAL A 154 15.24 3.70 -0.06
C VAL A 154 14.12 3.42 -1.05
N ALA A 155 14.37 3.57 -2.36
CA ALA A 155 13.38 3.35 -3.40
C ALA A 155 12.86 1.90 -3.42
N THR A 156 13.73 0.92 -3.19
CA THR A 156 13.35 -0.50 -3.12
C THR A 156 12.43 -0.77 -1.93
N VAL A 157 12.74 -0.21 -0.76
CA VAL A 157 11.90 -0.37 0.44
C VAL A 157 10.53 0.26 0.22
N THR A 158 10.50 1.51 -0.26
CA THR A 158 9.25 2.20 -0.59
C THR A 158 8.43 1.44 -1.64
N GLY A 159 9.09 0.89 -2.66
CA GLY A 159 8.44 0.05 -3.67
C GLY A 159 7.81 -1.20 -3.06
N THR A 160 8.53 -1.91 -2.18
CA THR A 160 7.98 -3.10 -1.51
C THR A 160 6.86 -2.78 -0.53
N SER A 161 6.91 -1.65 0.19
CA SER A 161 5.79 -1.24 1.05
C SER A 161 4.57 -0.82 0.24
N LEU A 162 4.76 -0.14 -0.90
CA LEU A 162 3.66 0.22 -1.79
C LEU A 162 3.03 -1.01 -2.44
N GLN A 163 3.85 -1.99 -2.84
CA GLN A 163 3.35 -3.25 -3.41
C GLN A 163 2.52 -4.02 -2.38
N THR A 164 3.03 -4.20 -1.16
CA THR A 164 2.28 -4.88 -0.09
C THR A 164 1.00 -4.13 0.28
N GLN A 165 1.03 -2.79 0.29
CA GLN A 165 -0.16 -1.98 0.49
C GLN A 165 -1.18 -2.17 -0.64
N ALA A 166 -0.74 -2.14 -1.90
CA ALA A 166 -1.61 -2.38 -3.06
C ALA A 166 -2.22 -3.79 -3.04
N GLU A 167 -1.43 -4.82 -2.70
CA GLU A 167 -1.91 -6.20 -2.55
C GLU A 167 -2.95 -6.31 -1.44
N SER A 168 -2.74 -5.68 -0.29
CA SER A 168 -3.71 -5.67 0.82
C SER A 168 -5.02 -4.98 0.45
N ALA A 169 -4.95 -3.84 -0.26
CA ALA A 169 -6.13 -3.12 -0.74
C ALA A 169 -6.89 -3.93 -1.81
N ASN A 170 -6.16 -4.62 -2.69
CA ASN A 170 -6.76 -5.48 -3.71
C ASN A 170 -7.43 -6.73 -3.10
N GLN A 171 -6.82 -7.32 -2.06
CA GLN A 171 -7.45 -8.40 -1.29
C GLN A 171 -8.73 -7.93 -0.59
N ALA A 172 -8.71 -6.74 0.02
CA ALA A 172 -9.92 -6.16 0.63
C ALA A 172 -11.01 -5.90 -0.42
N ALA A 173 -10.65 -5.33 -1.58
CA ALA A 173 -11.59 -5.11 -2.68
C ALA A 173 -12.20 -6.41 -3.21
N LYS A 174 -11.41 -7.48 -3.34
CA LYS A 174 -11.91 -8.81 -3.71
C LYS A 174 -12.90 -9.35 -2.69
N LYS A 175 -12.60 -9.26 -1.40
CA LYS A 175 -13.54 -9.67 -0.33
C LYS A 175 -14.85 -8.89 -0.41
N TYR A 176 -14.79 -7.57 -0.56
CA TYR A 176 -16.00 -6.76 -0.72
C TYR A 176 -16.79 -7.14 -1.98
N GLN A 177 -16.12 -7.50 -3.06
CA GLN A 177 -16.77 -7.95 -4.28
C GLN A 177 -17.45 -9.31 -4.08
N GLU A 178 -16.78 -10.27 -3.43
CA GLU A 178 -17.35 -11.58 -3.09
C GLU A 178 -18.53 -11.45 -2.12
N ASP A 179 -18.40 -10.64 -1.07
CA ASP A 179 -19.48 -10.37 -0.11
C ASP A 179 -20.69 -9.70 -0.79
N ASN A 180 -20.46 -8.77 -1.73
CA ASN A 180 -21.54 -8.16 -2.52
C ASN A 180 -22.24 -9.18 -3.42
N LEU A 181 -21.50 -10.12 -4.02
CA LEU A 181 -22.09 -11.18 -4.84
C LEU A 181 -22.92 -12.14 -3.99
N LEU A 182 -22.41 -12.55 -2.82
CA LEU A 182 -23.14 -13.39 -1.87
C LEU A 182 -24.41 -12.70 -1.36
N LEU A 183 -24.31 -11.42 -0.99
CA LEU A 183 -25.46 -10.64 -0.55
C LEU A 183 -26.51 -10.52 -1.66
N LYS A 184 -26.08 -10.25 -2.90
CA LYS A 184 -27.01 -10.19 -4.05
C LYS A 184 -27.70 -11.53 -4.30
N GLN A 185 -26.99 -12.64 -4.15
CA GLN A 185 -27.57 -13.97 -4.29
C GLN A 185 -28.57 -14.28 -3.17
N ALA A 186 -28.24 -13.95 -1.91
CA ALA A 186 -29.14 -14.11 -0.77
C ALA A 186 -30.43 -13.28 -0.94
N LEU A 187 -30.32 -12.03 -1.42
CA LEU A 187 -31.48 -11.19 -1.71
C LEU A 187 -32.36 -11.78 -2.82
N LEU A 188 -31.76 -12.32 -3.88
CA LEU A 188 -32.51 -12.98 -4.96
C LEU A 188 -33.26 -14.22 -4.48
N ASP A 189 -32.66 -15.01 -3.58
CA ASP A 189 -33.30 -16.20 -3.03
C ASP A 189 -34.39 -15.84 -2.01
N GLU A 190 -34.19 -14.80 -1.20
CA GLU A 190 -35.23 -14.25 -0.32
C GLU A 190 -36.43 -13.70 -1.11
N GLU A 191 -36.17 -12.98 -2.20
CA GLU A 191 -37.23 -12.47 -3.08
C GLU A 191 -38.02 -13.60 -3.73
N LYS A 192 -37.34 -14.65 -4.21
CA LYS A 192 -38.01 -15.86 -4.76
C LYS A 192 -38.85 -16.56 -3.70
N ASN A 193 -38.32 -16.78 -2.50
CA ASN A 193 -39.03 -17.45 -1.42
C ASN A 193 -40.24 -16.65 -0.96
N THR A 194 -40.11 -15.33 -0.82
CA THR A 194 -41.21 -14.42 -0.48
C THR A 194 -42.29 -14.44 -1.56
N THR A 195 -41.89 -14.43 -2.84
CA THR A 195 -42.83 -14.48 -3.97
C THR A 195 -43.55 -15.83 -4.04
N ALA A 196 -42.83 -16.94 -3.81
CA ALA A 196 -43.40 -18.28 -3.73
C ALA A 196 -44.38 -18.41 -2.56
N GLY A 197 -44.00 -17.95 -1.36
CA GLY A 197 -44.87 -17.93 -0.19
C GLY A 197 -46.12 -17.08 -0.40
N LYS A 198 -45.99 -15.89 -0.99
CA LYS A 198 -47.13 -15.01 -1.32
C LYS A 198 -48.07 -15.66 -2.34
N ARG A 199 -47.55 -16.42 -3.30
CA ARG A 199 -48.37 -17.21 -4.25
C ARG A 199 -49.11 -18.36 -3.56
N LEU A 200 -48.47 -19.06 -2.62
CA LEU A 200 -49.11 -20.13 -1.85
C LEU A 200 -50.24 -19.59 -0.95
N LEU A 201 -49.96 -18.52 -0.20
CA LEU A 201 -50.97 -17.83 0.62
C LEU A 201 -52.16 -17.35 -0.21
N ARG A 202 -51.92 -16.85 -1.43
CA ARG A 202 -53.00 -16.44 -2.33
C ARG A 202 -53.86 -17.62 -2.77
N LYS A 203 -53.27 -18.77 -3.07
CA LYS A 203 -54.02 -20.00 -3.41
C LYS A 203 -54.84 -20.51 -2.22
N GLU A 204 -54.28 -20.48 -1.01
CA GLU A 204 -55.02 -20.85 0.19
C GLU A 204 -56.17 -19.87 0.47
N ALA A 205 -55.95 -18.56 0.28
CA ALA A 205 -56.98 -17.56 0.40
C ALA A 205 -58.11 -17.76 -0.63
N GLU A 206 -57.79 -18.07 -1.88
CA GLU A 206 -58.78 -18.37 -2.92
C GLU A 206 -59.59 -19.64 -2.57
N LYS A 207 -58.92 -20.70 -2.11
CA LYS A 207 -59.59 -21.95 -1.69
C LYS A 207 -60.52 -21.73 -0.49
N LEU A 208 -60.06 -21.02 0.54
CA LEU A 208 -60.88 -20.68 1.71
C LEU A 208 -62.08 -19.81 1.33
N MET A 209 -61.91 -18.90 0.37
CA MET A 209 -63.01 -18.07 -0.12
C MET A 209 -64.08 -18.90 -0.84
N GLU A 210 -63.67 -19.92 -1.58
CA GLU A 210 -64.58 -20.87 -2.24
C GLU A 210 -65.31 -21.76 -1.21
N GLU A 211 -64.59 -22.30 -0.22
CA GLU A 211 -65.20 -23.03 0.90
C GLU A 211 -66.19 -22.16 1.67
N LEU A 212 -65.85 -20.90 1.96
CA LEU A 212 -66.74 -19.95 2.63
C LEU A 212 -68.01 -19.70 1.81
N LYS A 213 -67.88 -19.51 0.49
CA LYS A 213 -69.02 -19.28 -0.42
C LYS A 213 -69.96 -20.49 -0.45
N THR A 214 -69.41 -21.70 -0.53
CA THR A 214 -70.23 -22.93 -0.51
C THR A 214 -70.94 -23.13 0.83
N ALA A 215 -70.28 -22.81 1.95
CA ALA A 215 -70.90 -22.84 3.27
C ALA A 215 -71.99 -21.77 3.42
N GLU A 216 -71.77 -20.57 2.91
CA GLU A 216 -72.75 -19.48 2.88
C GLU A 216 -74.00 -19.88 2.07
N ASP A 217 -73.82 -20.45 0.87
CA ASP A 217 -74.91 -20.95 0.05
C ASP A 217 -75.69 -22.09 0.74
N ALA A 218 -74.99 -22.99 1.44
CA ALA A 218 -75.62 -24.06 2.21
C ALA A 218 -76.45 -23.52 3.40
N VAL A 219 -75.90 -22.56 4.16
CA VAL A 219 -76.63 -21.88 5.25
C VAL A 219 -77.84 -21.12 4.70
N ARG A 220 -77.69 -20.44 3.57
CA ARG A 220 -78.79 -19.72 2.92
C ARG A 220 -79.91 -20.67 2.48
N LYS A 221 -79.56 -21.83 1.93
CA LYS A 221 -80.53 -22.87 1.56
C LYS A 221 -81.24 -23.43 2.80
N SER A 222 -80.49 -23.78 3.85
CA SER A 222 -81.06 -24.26 5.11
C SER A 222 -81.99 -23.22 5.74
N ASN A 223 -81.63 -21.94 5.73
CA ASN A 223 -82.49 -20.85 6.22
C ASN A 223 -83.78 -20.73 5.39
N ALA A 224 -83.69 -20.87 4.06
CA ALA A 224 -84.86 -20.87 3.20
C ALA A 224 -85.79 -22.07 3.47
N GLU A 225 -85.22 -23.25 3.72
CA GLU A 225 -85.97 -24.45 4.13
C GLU A 225 -86.64 -24.26 5.51
N VAL A 226 -85.94 -23.66 6.48
CA VAL A 226 -86.51 -23.34 7.80
C VAL A 226 -87.66 -22.33 7.68
N GLU A 227 -87.50 -21.28 6.87
CA GLU A 227 -88.57 -20.32 6.61
C GLU A 227 -89.77 -20.98 5.88
N ALA A 228 -89.52 -21.90 4.95
CA ALA A 228 -90.57 -22.67 4.30
C ALA A 228 -91.30 -23.60 5.29
N MET A 229 -90.58 -24.31 6.16
CA MET A 229 -91.16 -25.13 7.23
C MET A 229 -91.98 -24.28 8.19
N LYS A 230 -91.51 -23.09 8.56
CA LYS A 230 -92.25 -22.14 9.40
C LYS A 230 -93.56 -21.70 8.75
N ARG A 231 -93.55 -21.42 7.43
CA ARG A 231 -94.78 -21.11 6.67
C ARG A 231 -95.74 -22.29 6.63
N GLN A 232 -95.24 -23.51 6.43
CA GLN A 232 -96.05 -24.72 6.45
C GLN A 232 -96.66 -24.98 7.84
N ALA A 233 -95.89 -24.85 8.91
CA ALA A 233 -96.36 -25.00 10.29
C ALA A 233 -97.45 -23.97 10.63
N ASN A 234 -97.26 -22.72 10.22
CA ASN A 234 -98.28 -21.67 10.37
C ASN A 234 -99.55 -21.98 9.56
N GLY A 235 -99.40 -22.52 8.34
CA GLY A 235 -100.53 -22.96 7.52
C GLY A 235 -101.31 -24.11 8.17
N LEU A 236 -100.60 -25.12 8.70
CA LEU A 236 -101.19 -26.26 9.39
C LEU A 236 -101.92 -25.84 10.67
N THR A 237 -101.34 -24.91 11.43
CA THR A 237 -101.96 -24.35 12.65
C THR A 237 -103.30 -23.68 12.33
N LYS A 238 -103.38 -22.92 11.22
CA LYS A 238 -104.64 -22.29 10.79
C LYS A 238 -105.72 -23.31 10.40
N GLU A 239 -105.36 -24.36 9.68
CA GLU A 239 -106.32 -25.43 9.33
C GLU A 239 -106.76 -26.21 10.58
N TYR A 240 -105.86 -26.42 11.54
CA TYR A 240 -106.18 -27.01 12.83
C TYR A 240 -107.19 -26.15 13.61
N ASP A 241 -106.96 -24.83 13.74
CA ASP A 241 -107.88 -23.90 14.39
C ASP A 241 -109.25 -23.85 13.69
N ARG A 242 -109.26 -23.89 12.35
CA ARG A 242 -110.48 -23.95 11.55
C ARG A 242 -111.27 -25.24 11.82
N LEU A 243 -110.60 -26.39 11.87
CA LEU A 243 -111.22 -27.68 12.16
C LEU A 243 -111.81 -27.69 13.58
N LEU A 244 -111.08 -27.14 14.56
CA LEU A 244 -111.54 -27.00 15.94
C LEU A 244 -112.80 -26.11 16.03
N THR A 245 -112.82 -25.01 15.28
CA THR A 245 -113.99 -24.11 15.17
C THR A 245 -115.19 -24.85 14.57
N LYS A 246 -115.00 -25.60 13.46
CA LYS A 246 -116.05 -26.43 12.85
C LYS A 246 -116.55 -27.53 13.78
N HIS A 247 -115.66 -28.15 14.56
CA HIS A 247 -116.04 -29.16 15.54
C HIS A 247 -116.90 -28.54 16.65
N ASN A 248 -116.52 -27.37 17.17
CA ASN A 248 -117.33 -26.61 18.14
C ASN A 248 -118.71 -26.21 17.57
N GLU A 249 -118.77 -25.72 16.33
CA GLU A 249 -120.03 -25.40 15.64
C GLU A 249 -120.96 -26.63 15.54
N LEU A 250 -120.41 -27.79 15.16
CA LEU A 250 -121.17 -29.04 15.08
C LEU A 250 -121.64 -29.53 16.46
N GLN A 251 -120.81 -29.39 17.50
CA GLN A 251 -121.16 -29.75 18.87
C GLN A 251 -122.31 -28.88 19.41
N ASN A 252 -122.30 -27.58 19.09
CA ASN A 252 -123.38 -26.67 19.46
C ASN A 252 -124.70 -26.97 18.71
N LEU A 253 -124.63 -27.41 17.45
CA LEU A 253 -125.80 -27.88 16.71
C LEU A 253 -126.37 -29.20 17.29
N GLN A 254 -125.50 -30.06 17.82
CA GLN A 254 -125.90 -31.31 18.48
C GLN A 254 -126.47 -31.06 19.89
N ALA A 255 -126.02 -30.00 20.58
CA ALA A 255 -126.61 -29.52 21.83
C ALA A 255 -127.92 -28.73 21.64
N GLY A 256 -128.17 -28.17 20.46
CA GLY A 256 -129.39 -27.43 20.11
C GLY A 256 -130.60 -28.29 19.69
N ALA A 257 -130.44 -29.61 19.55
CA ALA A 257 -131.52 -30.54 19.18
C ALA A 257 -132.29 -31.11 20.39
N GLY A 258 -132.11 -30.56 21.59
CA GLY A 258 -132.70 -31.09 22.83
C GLY A 258 -133.00 -30.05 23.91
N ASP A 259 -133.68 -28.93 23.58
CA ASP A 259 -134.48 -28.10 24.50
C ASP A 259 -135.07 -26.93 23.67
N LYS A 260 -136.38 -26.63 23.55
CA LYS A 260 -137.43 -26.55 24.56
C LYS A 260 -138.83 -26.73 23.94
N LYS A 261 -139.64 -27.62 24.54
CA LYS A 261 -141.07 -27.38 24.79
C LYS A 261 -141.18 -26.88 26.24
N GLU A 262 -142.19 -26.05 26.48
CA GLU A 262 -142.79 -25.63 27.76
C GLU A 262 -142.42 -24.23 28.30
N GLN A 263 -143.53 -23.48 28.46
CA GLN A 263 -143.82 -22.20 29.14
C GLN A 263 -143.40 -20.89 28.48
#